data_AF-A0A3M1RR03-F1
#
_entry.id   AF-A0A3M1RR03-F1
#
_cell.length_a   1.000
_cell.length_b   1.000
_cell.length_c   1.000
_cell.angle_alpha   90.00
_cell.angle_beta   90.00
_cell.angle_gamma   90.00
#
_symmetry.space_group_name_H-M   'P 1'
#
loop_
_entity.id
_entity.type
_entity.pdbx_description
1 polymer ?
#
loop_
_entity_poly.entity_id
_entity_poly.type
_entity_poly.pdbx_seq_one_letter_code
_entity_poly.pdbx_strand_id
1 'polypeptide(L)'
;EITRALGVAEFADTAYEADDLIGTLAVGMRNAGHSVTIVSRDKDLLQLLEAGDTFWDFAGRRRVGYQDVRSAIGVRAEQVPDYLGLAGDSVDNIPGVPGVGVKTAARLLAHFDSLDELYANLQRVPELPLRGAAGLATRLGEHREQAELCRELARIRCDAPLPAGEASLRRRAPALDTLFAVYDETGFGRGLRDQAERLAAAFGR
;
A
#
# COMPACT_ATOMS: atom_id res chain seq x y z
N GLU A 1 21.83 0.76 -6.93
CA GLU A 1 22.84 1.22 -7.91
C GLU A 1 22.23 1.51 -9.29
N ILE A 2 21.68 0.52 -9.99
CA ILE A 2 21.05 0.71 -11.31
C ILE A 2 19.94 1.77 -11.28
N THR A 3 19.04 1.73 -10.29
CA THR A 3 17.96 2.72 -10.10
C THR A 3 18.48 4.16 -10.08
N ARG A 4 19.47 4.41 -9.21
CA ARG A 4 20.16 5.70 -9.11
C ARG A 4 20.81 6.10 -10.43
N ALA A 5 21.50 5.18 -11.10
CA ALA A 5 22.18 5.45 -12.36
C ALA A 5 21.20 5.65 -13.54
N LEU A 6 19.99 5.10 -13.48
CA LEU A 6 18.89 5.42 -14.42
C LEU A 6 18.26 6.81 -14.16
N GLY A 7 18.77 7.54 -13.18
CA GLY A 7 18.30 8.87 -12.80
C GLY A 7 16.97 8.86 -12.04
N VAL A 8 16.55 7.71 -11.51
CA VAL A 8 15.35 7.58 -10.68
C VAL A 8 15.72 7.92 -9.23
N ALA A 9 14.84 8.63 -8.54
CA ALA A 9 14.99 8.88 -7.11
C ALA A 9 14.82 7.56 -6.33
N GLU A 10 15.64 7.36 -5.32
CA GLU A 10 15.57 6.18 -4.45
C GLU A 10 15.62 6.63 -2.99
N PHE A 11 14.85 5.95 -2.17
CA PHE A 11 14.74 6.20 -0.74
C PHE A 11 14.86 4.86 -0.02
N ALA A 12 15.57 4.87 1.09
CA ALA A 12 15.71 3.72 1.96
C ALA A 12 15.93 4.27 3.38
N ASP A 13 15.36 3.58 4.36
CA ASP A 13 15.49 3.92 5.76
C ASP A 13 15.70 2.63 6.56
N THR A 14 16.28 2.75 7.76
CA THR A 14 16.53 1.61 8.65
C THR A 14 15.45 1.43 9.71
N ALA A 15 14.59 2.44 9.90
CA ALA A 15 13.53 2.47 10.90
C ALA A 15 12.12 2.45 10.29
N TYR A 16 11.99 2.72 8.99
CA TYR A 16 10.73 2.73 8.25
C TYR A 16 10.75 1.73 7.10
N GLU A 17 9.60 1.12 6.85
CA GLU A 17 9.43 0.18 5.76
C GLU A 17 9.20 0.89 4.42
N ALA A 18 9.32 0.16 3.30
CA ALA A 18 9.24 0.76 1.98
C ALA A 18 7.83 1.32 1.68
N ASP A 19 6.79 0.68 2.19
CA ASP A 19 5.41 1.13 2.17
C ASP A 19 5.21 2.44 2.92
N ASP A 20 5.85 2.64 4.08
CA ASP A 20 5.83 3.89 4.83
C ASP A 20 6.44 5.05 4.03
N LEU A 21 7.58 4.79 3.38
CA LEU A 21 8.23 5.77 2.51
C LEU A 21 7.33 6.09 1.31
N ILE A 22 6.68 5.08 0.71
CA ILE A 22 5.72 5.26 -0.39
C ILE A 22 4.52 6.10 0.06
N GLY A 23 3.94 5.80 1.23
CA GLY A 23 2.80 6.54 1.79
C GLY A 23 3.16 8.00 2.04
N THR A 24 4.32 8.25 2.64
CA THR A 24 4.83 9.60 2.90
C THR A 24 5.07 10.38 1.60
N LEU A 25 5.70 9.77 0.60
CA LEU A 25 5.91 10.38 -0.71
C LEU A 25 4.59 10.66 -1.44
N ALA A 26 3.62 9.75 -1.33
CA ALA A 26 2.31 9.90 -1.96
C ALA A 26 1.56 11.11 -1.39
N VAL A 27 1.52 11.24 -0.06
CA VAL A 27 0.95 12.42 0.62
C VAL A 27 1.63 13.71 0.16
N GLY A 28 2.97 13.71 0.11
CA GLY A 28 3.74 14.85 -0.38
C GLY A 28 3.39 15.27 -1.81
N MET A 29 3.21 14.31 -2.71
CA MET A 29 2.86 14.57 -4.11
C MET A 29 1.43 15.08 -4.28
N ARG A 30 0.48 14.54 -3.52
CA ARG A 30 -0.91 15.03 -3.50
C ARG A 30 -0.99 16.46 -2.98
N ASN A 31 -0.24 16.78 -1.93
CA ASN A 31 -0.12 18.15 -1.42
C ASN A 31 0.47 19.12 -2.45
N ALA A 32 1.30 18.62 -3.37
CA ALA A 32 1.83 19.37 -4.51
C ALA A 32 0.89 19.39 -5.74
N GLY A 33 -0.30 18.81 -5.65
CA GLY A 33 -1.31 18.81 -6.71
C GLY A 33 -1.18 17.68 -7.73
N HIS A 34 -0.39 16.66 -7.46
CA HIS A 34 -0.19 15.51 -8.35
C HIS A 34 -1.01 14.29 -7.92
N SER A 35 -1.57 13.58 -8.88
CA SER A 35 -2.09 12.21 -8.66
C SER A 35 -0.95 11.20 -8.61
N VAL A 36 -1.08 10.16 -7.80
CA VAL A 36 -0.05 9.16 -7.57
C VAL A 36 -0.39 7.84 -8.27
N THR A 37 0.62 7.21 -8.87
CA THR A 37 0.53 5.81 -9.30
C THR A 37 1.47 4.95 -8.47
N ILE A 38 0.92 4.04 -7.68
CA ILE A 38 1.68 3.06 -6.89
C ILE A 38 1.82 1.79 -7.73
N VAL A 39 3.06 1.40 -8.04
CA VAL A 39 3.35 0.19 -8.81
C VAL A 39 3.85 -0.90 -7.87
N SER A 40 2.96 -1.84 -7.54
CA SER A 40 3.27 -2.95 -6.62
C SER A 40 2.34 -4.15 -6.85
N ARG A 41 2.66 -5.28 -6.24
CA ARG A 41 1.74 -6.42 -6.08
C ARG A 41 1.16 -6.52 -4.68
N ASP A 42 1.79 -5.83 -3.73
CA ASP A 42 1.34 -5.76 -2.37
C ASP A 42 0.01 -5.00 -2.32
N LYS A 43 -1.03 -5.68 -1.84
CA LYS A 43 -2.39 -5.13 -1.83
C LYS A 43 -2.62 -4.21 -0.65
N ASP A 44 -1.72 -4.19 0.33
CA ASP A 44 -1.90 -3.38 1.52
C ASP A 44 -1.69 -1.91 1.21
N LEU A 45 -0.87 -1.62 0.20
CA LEU A 45 -0.72 -0.29 -0.40
C LEU A 45 -2.03 0.25 -1.03
N LEU A 46 -3.07 -0.56 -1.22
CA LEU A 46 -4.38 -0.06 -1.63
C LEU A 46 -4.97 0.89 -0.57
N GLN A 47 -4.56 0.76 0.70
CA GLN A 47 -4.96 1.66 1.78
C GLN A 47 -4.52 3.12 1.55
N LEU A 48 -3.47 3.30 0.75
CA LEU A 48 -2.89 4.62 0.47
C LEU A 48 -3.62 5.35 -0.65
N LEU A 49 -4.49 4.70 -1.43
CA LEU A 49 -5.13 5.35 -2.57
C LEU A 49 -6.12 6.43 -2.15
N GLU A 50 -6.07 7.57 -2.82
CA GLU A 50 -7.06 8.65 -2.75
C GLU A 50 -7.66 8.92 -4.15
N ALA A 51 -8.67 9.77 -4.21
CA ALA A 51 -9.32 10.13 -5.46
C ALA A 51 -8.32 10.65 -6.52
N GLY A 52 -8.31 10.01 -7.69
CA GLY A 52 -7.39 10.32 -8.79
C GLY A 52 -6.16 9.41 -8.86
N ASP A 53 -5.88 8.65 -7.81
CA ASP A 53 -4.75 7.74 -7.80
C ASP A 53 -5.02 6.41 -8.49
N THR A 54 -3.94 5.69 -8.79
CA THR A 54 -3.99 4.35 -9.36
C THR A 54 -3.00 3.43 -8.68
N PHE A 55 -3.46 2.25 -8.27
CA PHE A 55 -2.60 1.10 -7.99
C PHE A 55 -2.40 0.28 -9.26
N TRP A 56 -1.16 -0.08 -9.59
CA TRP A 56 -0.81 -0.85 -10.77
C TRP A 56 0.03 -2.08 -10.45
N ASP A 57 -0.61 -3.25 -10.50
CA ASP A 57 0.10 -4.53 -10.60
C ASP A 57 0.54 -4.72 -12.05
N PHE A 58 1.79 -4.32 -12.33
CA PHE A 58 2.38 -4.42 -13.66
C PHE A 58 2.36 -5.84 -14.21
N ALA A 59 2.72 -6.82 -13.39
CA ALA A 59 2.89 -8.20 -13.84
C ALA A 59 1.56 -8.94 -13.93
N GLY A 60 0.63 -8.68 -13.01
CA GLY A 60 -0.75 -9.14 -13.07
C GLY A 60 -1.60 -8.36 -14.09
N ARG A 61 -1.02 -7.35 -14.76
CA ARG A 61 -1.67 -6.50 -15.77
C ARG A 61 -2.98 -5.89 -15.29
N ARG A 62 -3.03 -5.48 -14.02
CA ARG A 62 -4.23 -4.98 -13.37
C ARG A 62 -4.00 -3.58 -12.81
N ARG A 63 -4.95 -2.68 -13.07
CA ARG A 63 -5.01 -1.36 -12.45
C ARG A 63 -6.26 -1.24 -11.60
N VAL A 64 -6.14 -0.60 -10.44
CA VAL A 64 -7.23 -0.34 -9.51
C VAL A 64 -7.20 1.15 -9.18
N GLY A 65 -8.27 1.86 -9.54
CA GLY A 65 -8.47 3.23 -9.07
C GLY A 65 -9.07 3.24 -7.67
N TYR A 66 -9.02 4.39 -7.00
CA TYR A 66 -9.60 4.57 -5.66
C TYR A 66 -11.06 4.06 -5.54
N GLN A 67 -11.90 4.40 -6.50
CA GLN A 67 -13.32 3.99 -6.52
C GLN A 67 -13.51 2.48 -6.67
N ASP A 68 -12.52 1.78 -7.22
CA ASP A 68 -12.58 0.35 -7.52
C ASP A 68 -12.01 -0.53 -6.38
N VAL A 69 -11.41 0.07 -5.35
CA VAL A 69 -10.79 -0.67 -4.24
C VAL A 69 -11.79 -1.61 -3.57
N ARG A 70 -13.00 -1.12 -3.28
CA ARG A 70 -14.07 -1.96 -2.70
C ARG A 70 -14.43 -3.15 -3.58
N SER A 71 -14.50 -2.96 -4.89
CA SER A 71 -14.77 -4.07 -5.82
C SER A 71 -13.60 -5.06 -5.89
N ALA A 72 -12.37 -4.57 -5.70
CA ALA A 72 -11.15 -5.38 -5.78
C ALA A 72 -10.89 -6.23 -4.52
N ILE A 73 -11.18 -5.71 -3.33
CA ILE A 73 -10.84 -6.37 -2.05
C ILE A 73 -11.99 -6.46 -1.03
N GLY A 74 -13.15 -5.87 -1.30
CA GLY A 74 -14.35 -5.97 -0.48
C GLY A 74 -14.56 -4.82 0.51
N VAL A 75 -13.57 -3.95 0.72
CA VAL A 75 -13.59 -2.80 1.63
C VAL A 75 -13.03 -1.55 0.95
N ARG A 76 -13.35 -0.35 1.45
CA ARG A 76 -12.77 0.90 0.92
C ARG A 76 -11.29 1.00 1.29
N ALA A 77 -10.53 1.88 0.62
CA ALA A 77 -9.10 2.08 0.88
C ALA A 77 -8.82 2.36 2.35
N GLU A 78 -9.57 3.29 2.94
CA GLU A 78 -9.40 3.72 4.33
C GLU A 78 -9.77 2.63 5.34
N GLN A 79 -10.51 1.61 4.91
CA GLN A 79 -10.93 0.49 5.74
C GLN A 79 -9.94 -0.69 5.71
N VAL A 80 -8.91 -0.65 4.87
CA VAL A 80 -7.94 -1.75 4.73
C VAL A 80 -7.24 -2.08 6.07
N PRO A 81 -6.76 -1.11 6.88
CA PRO A 81 -6.16 -1.42 8.17
C PRO A 81 -7.15 -2.06 9.15
N ASP A 82 -8.40 -1.60 9.17
CA ASP A 82 -9.45 -2.18 10.00
C ASP A 82 -9.81 -3.60 9.55
N TYR A 83 -9.82 -3.81 8.24
CA TYR A 83 -10.09 -5.10 7.62
C TYR A 83 -9.02 -6.13 7.98
N LEU A 84 -7.74 -5.74 7.91
CA LEU A 84 -6.61 -6.58 8.33
C LEU A 84 -6.55 -6.73 9.85
N GLY A 85 -6.90 -5.70 10.61
CA GLY A 85 -7.03 -5.77 12.06
C GLY A 85 -8.05 -6.81 12.54
N LEU A 86 -9.14 -6.98 11.78
CA LEU A 86 -10.15 -7.99 12.02
C LEU A 86 -9.80 -9.37 11.45
N ALA A 87 -9.37 -9.43 10.19
CA ALA A 87 -9.19 -10.68 9.46
C ALA A 87 -7.84 -11.36 9.71
N GLY A 88 -6.83 -10.57 10.10
CA GLY A 88 -5.43 -10.96 10.11
C GLY A 88 -4.80 -10.94 8.72
N ASP A 89 -3.46 -10.98 8.72
CA ASP A 89 -2.62 -11.24 7.55
C ASP A 89 -1.55 -12.27 7.94
N SER A 90 -1.58 -13.45 7.32
CA SER A 90 -0.59 -14.48 7.62
C SER A 90 0.77 -14.25 6.98
N VAL A 91 0.86 -13.39 5.96
CA VAL A 91 2.13 -13.01 5.34
C VAL A 91 2.93 -12.13 6.30
N ASP A 92 2.25 -11.18 6.96
CA ASP A 92 2.88 -10.22 7.89
C ASP A 92 2.73 -10.61 9.36
N ASN A 93 2.36 -11.87 9.63
CA ASN A 93 2.15 -12.41 10.98
C ASN A 93 1.16 -11.60 11.84
N ILE A 94 0.16 -10.98 11.21
CA ILE A 94 -0.93 -10.28 11.88
C ILE A 94 -2.04 -11.31 12.18
N PRO A 95 -2.29 -11.66 13.45
CA PRO A 95 -3.22 -12.75 13.79
C PRO A 95 -4.70 -12.40 13.57
N GLY A 96 -5.08 -11.12 13.61
CA GLY A 96 -6.48 -10.68 13.54
C GLY A 96 -7.32 -11.15 14.72
N VAL A 97 -8.65 -11.17 14.58
CA VAL A 97 -9.56 -11.69 15.62
C VAL A 97 -9.88 -13.17 15.37
N PRO A 98 -9.71 -14.06 16.37
CA PRO A 98 -10.01 -15.48 16.21
C PRO A 98 -11.43 -15.76 15.70
N GLY A 99 -11.53 -16.48 14.59
CA GLY A 99 -12.80 -16.83 13.95
C GLY A 99 -13.42 -15.71 13.09
N VAL A 100 -12.73 -14.58 12.91
CA VAL A 100 -13.11 -13.53 11.97
C VAL A 100 -12.21 -13.64 10.75
N GLY A 101 -12.73 -14.20 9.67
CA GLY A 101 -12.02 -14.22 8.39
C GLY A 101 -12.39 -13.04 7.50
N VAL A 102 -11.67 -12.90 6.38
CA VAL A 102 -11.85 -11.86 5.34
C VAL A 102 -13.30 -11.55 4.96
N LYS A 103 -14.14 -12.59 4.77
CA LYS A 103 -15.56 -12.40 4.41
C LYS A 103 -16.37 -11.80 5.55
N THR A 104 -16.08 -12.16 6.79
CA THR A 104 -16.76 -11.63 7.97
C THR A 104 -16.30 -10.20 8.22
N ALA A 105 -15.00 -9.93 8.16
CA ALA A 105 -14.43 -8.59 8.29
C ALA A 105 -15.05 -7.61 7.28
N ALA A 106 -15.06 -7.97 5.99
CA ALA A 106 -15.66 -7.13 4.94
C ALA A 106 -17.17 -6.90 5.16
N ARG A 107 -17.90 -7.90 5.68
CA ARG A 107 -19.33 -7.72 6.01
C ARG A 107 -19.53 -6.81 7.23
N LEU A 108 -18.69 -6.92 8.26
CA LEU A 108 -18.73 -6.01 9.40
C LEU A 108 -18.46 -4.58 8.94
N LEU A 109 -17.42 -4.39 8.12
CA LEU A 109 -17.02 -3.08 7.59
C LEU A 109 -17.97 -2.51 6.52
N ALA A 110 -18.87 -3.33 5.98
CA ALA A 110 -19.97 -2.86 5.16
C ALA A 110 -21.14 -2.29 5.99
N HIS A 111 -21.22 -2.64 7.28
CA HIS A 111 -22.27 -2.16 8.21
C HIS A 111 -21.76 -1.11 9.18
N PHE A 112 -20.48 -1.17 9.56
CA PHE A 112 -19.79 -0.22 10.42
C PHE A 112 -18.63 0.36 9.63
N ASP A 113 -18.53 1.67 9.49
CA ASP A 113 -17.54 2.30 8.61
C ASP A 113 -16.10 2.12 9.10
N SER A 114 -15.89 1.85 10.39
CA SER A 114 -14.57 1.60 10.96
C SER A 114 -14.58 0.58 12.11
N LEU A 115 -13.38 0.15 12.51
CA LEU A 115 -13.17 -0.66 13.71
C LEU A 115 -13.69 0.05 14.98
N ASP A 116 -13.49 1.36 15.08
CA ASP A 116 -13.96 2.17 16.22
C ASP A 116 -15.49 2.21 16.25
N GLU A 117 -16.15 2.39 15.10
CA GLU A 117 -17.62 2.36 15.02
C GLU A 117 -18.18 0.98 15.37
N LEU A 118 -17.54 -0.09 14.90
CA LEU A 118 -17.90 -1.47 15.24
C LEU A 118 -17.89 -1.68 16.75
N TYR A 119 -16.83 -1.25 17.44
CA TYR A 119 -16.71 -1.43 18.89
C TYR A 119 -17.62 -0.52 19.70
N ALA A 120 -17.92 0.69 19.22
CA ALA A 120 -18.93 1.56 19.81
C ALA A 120 -20.36 1.00 19.69
N ASN A 121 -20.58 0.09 18.73
CA ASN A 121 -21.89 -0.47 18.41
C ASN A 121 -21.94 -1.99 18.49
N LEU A 122 -21.10 -2.60 19.32
CA LEU A 122 -20.92 -4.05 19.38
C LEU A 122 -22.24 -4.82 19.64
N GLN A 123 -23.15 -4.21 20.40
CA GLN A 123 -24.50 -4.71 20.68
C GLN A 123 -25.38 -4.89 19.43
N ARG A 124 -25.06 -4.23 18.31
CA ARG A 124 -25.79 -4.35 17.03
C ARG A 124 -25.29 -5.50 16.17
N VAL A 125 -24.10 -6.07 16.47
CA VAL A 125 -23.54 -7.20 15.71
C VAL A 125 -24.49 -8.41 15.68
N PRO A 126 -25.16 -8.82 16.78
CA PRO A 126 -26.11 -9.93 16.77
C PRO A 126 -27.30 -9.76 15.82
N GLU A 127 -27.65 -8.52 15.46
CA GLU A 127 -28.76 -8.20 14.55
C GLU A 127 -28.39 -8.37 13.07
N LEU A 128 -27.09 -8.47 12.77
CA LEU A 128 -26.61 -8.60 11.40
C LEU A 128 -26.96 -9.99 10.82
N PRO A 129 -27.20 -10.08 9.50
CA PRO A 129 -27.44 -11.35 8.81
C PRO A 129 -26.14 -12.16 8.63
N LEU A 130 -25.49 -12.48 9.76
CA LEU A 130 -24.24 -13.22 9.88
C LEU A 130 -24.48 -14.51 10.65
N ARG A 131 -23.92 -15.62 10.15
CA ARG A 131 -24.00 -16.90 10.86
C ARG A 131 -23.22 -16.81 12.17
N GLY A 132 -23.89 -17.07 13.29
CA GLY A 132 -23.26 -17.03 14.62
C GLY A 132 -23.00 -15.61 15.12
N ALA A 133 -23.79 -14.63 14.67
CA ALA A 133 -23.64 -13.21 15.02
C ALA A 133 -23.57 -12.95 16.55
N ALA A 134 -24.36 -13.65 17.35
CA ALA A 134 -24.32 -13.53 18.82
C ALA A 134 -22.93 -13.90 19.40
N GLY A 135 -22.37 -15.04 19.01
CA GLY A 135 -21.02 -15.45 19.44
C GLY A 135 -19.89 -14.64 18.78
N LEU A 136 -20.17 -13.99 17.65
CA LEU A 136 -19.24 -13.05 17.02
C LEU A 136 -19.08 -11.78 17.86
N ALA A 137 -20.18 -11.22 18.38
CA ALA A 137 -20.13 -10.04 19.24
C ALA A 137 -19.28 -10.27 20.51
N THR A 138 -19.48 -11.42 21.18
CA THR A 138 -18.68 -11.80 22.36
C THR A 138 -17.18 -11.88 22.02
N ARG A 139 -16.81 -12.62 20.96
CA ARG A 139 -15.39 -12.77 20.56
C ARG A 139 -14.75 -11.44 20.17
N LEU A 140 -15.46 -10.61 19.42
CA LEU A 140 -14.99 -9.27 19.07
C LEU A 140 -14.68 -8.48 20.34
N GLY A 141 -15.58 -8.50 21.34
CA GLY A 141 -15.38 -7.84 22.63
C GLY A 141 -14.19 -8.38 23.43
N GLU A 142 -14.03 -9.70 23.49
CA GLU A 142 -12.91 -10.37 24.18
C GLU A 142 -11.55 -10.06 23.53
N HIS A 143 -11.52 -9.85 22.21
CA HIS A 143 -10.30 -9.62 21.42
C HIS A 143 -10.16 -8.18 20.92
N ARG A 144 -10.79 -7.21 21.59
CA ARG A 144 -10.75 -5.80 21.19
C ARG A 144 -9.34 -5.24 21.09
N GLU A 145 -8.55 -5.38 22.14
CA GLU A 145 -7.17 -4.87 22.20
C GLU A 145 -6.29 -5.51 21.10
N GLN A 146 -6.51 -6.79 20.83
CA GLN A 146 -5.80 -7.50 19.76
C GLN A 146 -6.17 -6.95 18.38
N ALA A 147 -7.46 -6.69 18.12
CA ALA A 147 -7.90 -6.09 16.86
C ALA A 147 -7.33 -4.67 16.67
N GLU A 148 -7.34 -3.86 17.73
CA GLU A 148 -6.79 -2.51 17.72
C GLU A 148 -5.28 -2.51 17.45
N LEU A 149 -4.52 -3.41 18.09
CA LEU A 149 -3.09 -3.60 17.82
C LEU A 149 -2.83 -4.11 16.40
N CYS A 150 -3.58 -5.10 15.92
CA CYS A 150 -3.43 -5.63 14.57
C CYS A 150 -3.71 -4.55 13.52
N ARG A 151 -4.70 -3.68 13.75
CA ARG A 151 -4.98 -2.52 12.91
C ARG A 151 -3.81 -1.55 12.88
N GLU A 152 -3.17 -1.30 14.03
CA GLU A 152 -2.00 -0.41 14.10
C GLU A 152 -0.82 -0.98 13.33
N LEU A 153 -0.55 -2.28 13.46
CA LEU A 153 0.52 -2.97 12.73
C LEU A 153 0.27 -2.98 11.22
N ALA A 154 -0.99 -3.13 10.79
CA ALA A 154 -1.36 -3.12 9.37
C ALA A 154 -1.41 -1.71 8.74
N ARG A 155 -1.29 -0.66 9.55
CA ARG A 155 -1.43 0.72 9.08
C ARG A 155 -0.09 1.25 8.60
N ILE A 156 -0.06 1.63 7.33
CA ILE A 156 1.10 2.29 6.73
C ILE A 156 1.24 3.70 7.28
N ARG A 157 2.45 4.05 7.72
CA ARG A 157 2.79 5.39 8.19
C ARG A 157 3.04 6.31 7.00
N CYS A 158 2.59 7.56 7.11
CA CYS A 158 2.72 8.55 6.04
C CYS A 158 3.49 9.80 6.49
N ASP A 159 4.27 9.67 7.55
CA ASP A 159 5.01 10.74 8.24
C ASP A 159 6.49 10.41 8.44
N ALA A 160 7.05 9.52 7.63
CA ALA A 160 8.47 9.20 7.68
C ALA A 160 9.33 10.46 7.41
N PRO A 161 10.47 10.64 8.10
CA PRO A 161 11.25 11.88 8.07
C PRO A 161 12.12 12.00 6.80
N LEU A 162 11.47 12.11 5.64
CA LEU A 162 12.12 12.18 4.32
C LEU A 162 11.64 13.40 3.50
N PRO A 163 12.44 13.89 2.55
CA PRO A 163 12.03 14.98 1.68
C PRO A 163 10.94 14.49 0.71
N ALA A 164 9.68 14.79 0.99
CA ALA A 164 8.51 14.37 0.22
C ALA A 164 7.95 15.49 -0.68
N GLY A 165 8.80 16.06 -1.56
CA GLY A 165 8.43 17.15 -2.45
C GLY A 165 8.79 16.88 -3.90
N GLU A 166 8.20 17.61 -4.85
CA GLU A 166 8.41 17.36 -6.29
C GLU A 166 9.90 17.39 -6.68
N ALA A 167 10.66 18.28 -6.05
CA ALA A 167 12.10 18.40 -6.26
C ALA A 167 12.88 17.12 -5.92
N SER A 168 12.48 16.36 -4.88
CA SER A 168 13.17 15.13 -4.48
C SER A 168 12.85 13.95 -5.37
N LEU A 169 11.70 13.98 -6.05
CA LEU A 169 11.25 12.94 -6.98
C LEU A 169 11.54 13.25 -8.45
N ARG A 170 12.05 14.45 -8.76
CA ARG A 170 12.40 14.84 -10.14
C ARG A 170 13.42 13.87 -10.73
N ARG A 171 13.01 13.24 -11.83
CA ARG A 171 13.89 12.32 -12.58
C ARG A 171 15.06 13.08 -13.18
N ARG A 172 16.24 12.46 -13.13
CA ARG A 172 17.50 12.96 -13.70
C ARG A 172 17.86 12.18 -14.97
N ALA A 173 18.76 12.74 -15.76
CA ALA A 173 19.32 12.03 -16.90
C ALA A 173 20.08 10.76 -16.43
N PRO A 174 19.95 9.63 -17.13
CA PRO A 174 20.75 8.43 -16.86
C PRO A 174 22.26 8.70 -16.93
N ALA A 175 23.02 8.18 -15.97
CA ALA A 175 24.47 8.14 -15.98
C ALA A 175 24.95 6.93 -16.78
N LEU A 176 25.10 7.11 -18.10
CA LEU A 176 25.40 6.01 -19.03
C LEU A 176 26.70 5.28 -18.70
N ASP A 177 27.77 6.01 -18.37
CA ASP A 177 29.06 5.39 -18.03
C ASP A 177 28.94 4.46 -16.81
N THR A 178 28.23 4.90 -15.77
CA THR A 178 27.95 4.07 -14.59
C THR A 178 27.08 2.86 -14.92
N LEU A 179 26.01 3.05 -15.71
CA LEU A 179 25.16 1.94 -16.13
C LEU A 179 25.95 0.90 -16.93
N PHE A 180 26.79 1.36 -17.84
CA PHE A 180 27.58 0.50 -18.71
C PHE A 180 28.63 -0.29 -17.96
N ALA A 181 29.29 0.31 -16.97
CA ALA A 181 30.19 -0.40 -16.06
C ALA A 181 29.45 -1.52 -15.33
N VAL A 182 28.29 -1.22 -14.72
CA VAL A 182 27.47 -2.23 -14.03
C VAL A 182 27.03 -3.32 -15.01
N TYR A 183 26.63 -2.95 -16.24
CA TYR A 183 26.17 -3.92 -17.24
C TYR A 183 27.30 -4.85 -17.70
N ASP A 184 28.53 -4.36 -17.81
CA ASP A 184 29.70 -5.19 -18.13
C ASP A 184 30.04 -6.14 -16.98
N GLU A 185 30.01 -5.64 -15.73
CA GLU A 185 30.27 -6.45 -14.53
C GLU A 185 29.23 -7.56 -14.32
N THR A 186 27.95 -7.29 -14.59
CA THR A 186 26.87 -8.27 -14.42
C THR A 186 26.57 -9.09 -15.66
N GLY A 187 27.24 -8.82 -16.79
CA GLY A 187 27.01 -9.51 -18.07
C GLY A 187 25.67 -9.20 -18.73
N PHE A 188 25.11 -8.01 -18.49
CA PHE A 188 23.86 -7.58 -19.13
C PHE A 188 24.04 -7.29 -20.63
N GLY A 189 23.08 -7.78 -21.42
CA GLY A 189 23.13 -7.72 -22.87
C GLY A 189 22.84 -6.35 -23.46
N ARG A 190 23.10 -6.24 -24.78
CA ARG A 190 22.96 -5.00 -25.57
C ARG A 190 21.59 -4.32 -25.45
N GLY A 191 20.49 -5.08 -25.31
CA GLY A 191 19.14 -4.49 -25.22
C GLY A 191 18.95 -3.51 -24.06
N LEU A 192 19.60 -3.73 -22.91
CA LEU A 192 19.54 -2.79 -21.79
C LEU A 192 20.38 -1.53 -22.05
N ARG A 193 21.48 -1.65 -22.80
CA ARG A 193 22.29 -0.50 -23.23
C ARG A 193 21.50 0.40 -24.18
N ASP A 194 20.91 -0.19 -25.20
CA ASP A 194 20.08 0.53 -26.18
C ASP A 194 18.91 1.25 -25.48
N GLN A 195 18.32 0.62 -24.45
CA GLN A 195 17.28 1.24 -23.64
C GLN A 195 17.80 2.40 -22.79
N ALA A 196 18.96 2.28 -22.16
CA ALA A 196 19.57 3.35 -21.36
C ALA A 196 19.91 4.56 -22.23
N GLU A 197 20.51 4.34 -23.41
CA GLU A 197 20.81 5.39 -24.38
C GLU A 197 19.55 6.09 -24.89
N ARG A 198 18.50 5.33 -25.22
CA ARG A 198 17.20 5.89 -25.63
C ARG A 198 16.59 6.76 -24.53
N LEU A 199 16.67 6.32 -23.27
CA LEU A 199 16.20 7.11 -22.13
C LEU A 199 17.01 8.39 -21.98
N ALA A 200 18.35 8.33 -22.07
CA ALA A 200 19.20 9.50 -21.97
C ALA A 200 18.94 10.52 -23.11
N ALA A 201 18.75 10.04 -24.34
CA ALA A 201 18.40 10.89 -25.48
C ALA A 201 17.02 11.57 -25.34
N ALA A 202 16.13 11.04 -24.51
CA ALA A 202 14.84 11.68 -24.20
C ALA A 202 14.97 12.82 -23.18
N PHE A 203 16.02 12.86 -22.37
CA PHE A 203 16.29 13.95 -21.41
C PHE A 203 16.92 15.20 -22.04
N GLY A 204 17.61 15.05 -23.16
CA GLY A 204 18.23 16.16 -23.89
C GLY A 204 17.29 16.87 -24.87
N ARG A 205 15.98 16.55 -24.85
CA ARG A 205 14.94 17.17 -25.68
C ARG A 205 14.06 18.10 -24.88
#